data_AF-A0A450SUY6-F1
#
_entry.id   AF-A0A450SUY6-F1
#
_cell.length_a   1.000
_cell.length_b   1.000
_cell.length_c   1.000
_cell.angle_alpha   90.00
_cell.angle_beta   90.00
_cell.angle_gamma   90.00
#
_symmetry.space_group_name_H-M   'P 1'
#
loop_
_entity.id
_entity.type
_entity.pdbx_description
1 polymer ?
#
loop_
_entity_poly.entity_id
_entity_poly.type
_entity_poly.pdbx_seq_one_letter_code
_entity_poly.pdbx_strand_id
1 'polypeptide(L)'
;MKPLRSKYIAQLLEQTMNETKIRAEHKESRPMEKMDTILKAIPLDDYRIEILAESGVSGIFDVKPYLHGSAFHELRNESYFRTVRPIRGGVGIAWPHEQDFGADRIIWDIQHPKPMIEKA
;
A
#
# COMPACT_ATOMS: atom_id res chain seq x y z
N MET A 1 42.39 -4.31 44.15
CA MET A 1 41.49 -3.44 43.36
C MET A 1 41.10 -4.14 42.07
N LYS A 2 39.86 -4.62 41.94
CA LYS A 2 39.35 -5.18 40.68
C LYS A 2 38.96 -4.00 39.77
N PRO A 3 39.40 -3.92 38.51
CA PRO A 3 39.18 -2.72 37.71
C PRO A 3 37.70 -2.61 37.31
N LEU A 4 37.03 -1.56 37.81
CA LEU A 4 35.66 -1.20 37.46
C LEU A 4 35.46 -0.81 35.97
N ARG A 5 36.51 -0.84 35.15
CA ARG A 5 36.43 -0.50 33.71
C ARG A 5 35.83 -1.60 32.84
N SER A 6 35.67 -2.83 33.34
CA SER A 6 35.24 -3.96 32.51
C SER A 6 33.74 -3.93 32.15
N LYS A 7 32.86 -3.52 33.08
CA LYS A 7 31.40 -3.55 32.85
C LYS A 7 30.93 -2.50 31.86
N TYR A 8 31.50 -1.29 31.92
CA TYR A 8 31.15 -0.20 31.02
C TYR A 8 31.54 -0.51 29.57
N ILE A 9 32.72 -1.12 29.38
CA ILE A 9 33.18 -1.53 28.05
C ILE A 9 32.31 -2.67 27.50
N ALA A 10 31.94 -3.65 28.34
CA ALA A 10 31.03 -4.72 27.92
C ALA A 10 29.64 -4.19 27.52
N GLN A 11 29.09 -3.22 28.27
CA GLN A 11 27.80 -2.62 27.98
C GLN A 11 27.83 -1.78 26.69
N LEU A 12 28.90 -1.02 26.44
CA LEU A 12 29.07 -0.28 25.19
C LEU A 12 29.24 -1.21 23.98
N LEU A 13 29.97 -2.32 24.15
CA LEU A 13 30.10 -3.34 23.10
C LEU A 13 28.75 -4.01 22.80
N GLU A 14 27.96 -4.32 23.82
CA GLU A 14 26.62 -4.89 23.64
C GLU A 14 25.64 -3.91 22.97
N GLN A 15 25.70 -2.62 23.35
CA GLN A 15 24.91 -1.56 22.71
C GLN A 15 25.28 -1.39 21.24
N THR A 16 26.57 -1.27 20.93
CA THR A 16 27.04 -1.15 19.54
C THR A 16 26.75 -2.39 18.71
N MET A 17 26.84 -3.59 19.29
CA MET A 17 26.43 -4.84 18.64
C MET A 17 24.91 -4.88 18.38
N ASN A 18 24.08 -4.41 19.32
CA ASN A 18 22.65 -4.31 19.10
C ASN A 18 22.29 -3.26 18.05
N GLU A 19 22.93 -2.10 18.05
CA GLU A 19 22.72 -1.05 17.04
C GLU A 19 23.17 -1.49 15.64
N THR A 20 24.31 -2.17 15.54
CA THR A 20 24.79 -2.75 14.27
C THR A 20 23.92 -3.91 13.82
N LYS A 21 23.38 -4.72 14.73
CA LYS A 21 22.42 -5.77 14.42
C LYS A 21 21.07 -5.20 13.98
N ILE A 22 20.53 -4.17 14.64
CA ILE A 22 19.30 -3.46 14.23
C ILE A 22 19.50 -2.81 12.86
N ARG A 23 20.69 -2.24 12.60
CA ARG A 23 21.04 -1.63 11.32
C ARG A 23 21.29 -2.68 10.22
N ALA A 24 21.87 -3.82 10.56
CA ALA A 24 22.03 -4.95 9.66
C ALA A 24 20.69 -5.62 9.36
N GLU A 25 19.79 -5.77 10.33
CA GLU A 25 18.41 -6.24 10.15
C GLU A 25 17.53 -5.23 9.39
N HIS A 26 17.84 -3.93 9.46
CA HIS A 26 17.21 -2.92 8.60
C HIS A 26 17.79 -2.90 7.17
N LYS A 27 19.01 -3.44 6.95
CA LYS A 27 19.70 -3.44 5.66
C LYS A 27 19.67 -4.80 4.95
N GLU A 28 19.44 -5.85 5.72
CA GLU A 28 18.94 -7.16 5.31
C GLU A 28 17.43 -7.06 5.42
N SER A 29 16.86 -6.23 4.55
CA SER A 29 15.43 -6.11 4.36
C SER A 29 14.83 -7.51 4.46
N ARG A 30 13.89 -7.72 5.41
CA ARG A 30 12.83 -8.73 5.28
C ARG A 30 12.59 -8.89 3.79
N PRO A 31 12.67 -10.08 3.16
CA PRO A 31 12.38 -10.22 1.74
C PRO A 31 11.09 -9.46 1.55
N MET A 32 11.20 -8.31 0.89
CA MET A 32 10.13 -7.33 0.88
C MET A 32 9.03 -8.09 0.19
N GLU A 33 8.04 -8.57 0.95
CA GLU A 33 7.03 -9.46 0.40
C GLU A 33 6.56 -8.76 -0.86
N LYS A 34 6.83 -9.40 -2.00
CA LYS A 34 6.81 -8.73 -3.30
C LYS A 34 5.44 -8.06 -3.39
N MET A 35 5.43 -6.73 -3.29
CA MET A 35 4.18 -5.98 -3.36
C MET A 35 3.58 -6.30 -4.72
N ASP A 36 2.38 -6.85 -4.68
CA ASP A 36 1.71 -7.31 -5.88
C ASP A 36 1.40 -6.12 -6.80
N THR A 37 1.36 -6.37 -8.10
CA THR A 37 1.35 -5.31 -9.10
C THR A 37 0.04 -5.32 -9.89
N ILE A 38 -0.53 -4.14 -10.11
CA ILE A 38 -1.75 -3.97 -10.90
C ILE A 38 -1.41 -4.06 -12.39
N LEU A 39 -1.94 -5.09 -13.06
CA LEU A 39 -1.78 -5.30 -14.50
C LEU A 39 -2.87 -4.59 -15.31
N LYS A 40 -4.10 -4.56 -14.79
CA LYS A 40 -5.25 -3.93 -15.44
C LYS A 40 -6.12 -3.17 -14.45
N ALA A 41 -6.65 -2.05 -14.93
CA ALA A 41 -7.65 -1.26 -14.25
C ALA A 41 -8.66 -0.78 -15.29
N ILE A 42 -9.87 -1.35 -15.26
CA ILE A 42 -10.95 -1.03 -16.22
C ILE A 42 -12.04 -0.29 -15.46
N PRO A 43 -12.31 0.99 -15.77
CA PRO A 43 -13.37 1.74 -15.11
C PRO A 43 -14.74 1.21 -15.53
N LEU A 44 -15.60 1.01 -14.54
CA LEU A 44 -16.99 0.59 -14.68
C LEU A 44 -17.93 1.73 -14.25
N ASP A 45 -19.23 1.48 -14.38
CA ASP A 45 -20.26 2.37 -13.83
C ASP A 45 -20.26 2.36 -12.30
N ASP A 46 -20.87 3.39 -11.71
CA ASP A 46 -21.05 3.54 -10.25
C ASP A 46 -19.70 3.65 -9.49
N TYR A 47 -18.72 4.31 -10.11
CA TYR A 47 -17.38 4.57 -9.56
C TYR A 47 -16.62 3.32 -9.11
N ARG A 48 -16.79 2.24 -9.88
CA ARG A 48 -16.11 0.96 -9.67
C ARG A 48 -15.01 0.76 -10.68
N ILE A 49 -13.99 -0.01 -10.31
CA ILE A 49 -12.87 -0.36 -11.19
C ILE A 49 -12.66 -1.87 -11.10
N GLU A 50 -12.72 -2.54 -12.24
CA GLU A 50 -12.28 -3.93 -12.34
C GLU A 50 -10.75 -3.96 -12.36
N ILE A 51 -10.19 -4.76 -11.45
CA ILE A 51 -8.76 -4.89 -11.22
C ILE A 51 -8.31 -6.31 -11.50
N LEU A 52 -7.15 -6.43 -12.13
CA LEU A 52 -6.37 -7.67 -12.20
C LEU A 52 -4.94 -7.37 -11.75
N ALA A 53 -4.48 -8.10 -10.73
CA ALA A 53 -3.12 -8.06 -10.24
C ALA A 53 -2.29 -9.23 -10.77
N GLU A 54 -0.96 -9.11 -10.68
CA GLU A 54 -0.01 -10.10 -11.19
C GLU A 54 -0.07 -11.44 -10.44
N SER A 55 -0.40 -11.43 -9.15
CA SER A 55 -0.65 -12.65 -8.38
C SER A 55 -1.90 -13.44 -8.84
N GLY A 56 -2.73 -12.85 -9.69
CA GLY A 56 -4.03 -13.39 -10.08
C GLY A 56 -5.20 -12.91 -9.21
N VAL A 57 -4.95 -12.12 -8.16
CA VAL A 57 -6.03 -11.42 -7.46
C VAL A 57 -6.78 -10.54 -8.45
N SER A 58 -8.09 -10.74 -8.52
CA SER A 58 -8.98 -9.97 -9.38
C SER A 58 -10.28 -9.67 -8.65
N GLY A 59 -10.90 -8.54 -8.98
CA GLY A 59 -12.14 -8.13 -8.35
C GLY A 59 -12.48 -6.67 -8.60
N ILE A 60 -13.51 -6.21 -7.87
CA ILE A 60 -14.04 -4.86 -7.99
C ILE A 60 -13.52 -3.99 -6.86
N PHE A 61 -12.84 -2.91 -7.23
CA PHE A 61 -12.48 -1.84 -6.32
C PHE A 61 -13.55 -0.74 -6.36
N ASP A 62 -14.27 -0.55 -5.26
CA ASP A 62 -15.31 0.49 -5.11
C ASP A 62 -14.67 1.79 -4.59
N VAL A 63 -14.70 2.84 -5.42
CA VAL A 63 -14.09 4.14 -5.11
C VAL A 63 -15.05 5.05 -4.32
N LYS A 64 -16.35 4.74 -4.26
CA LYS A 64 -17.36 5.60 -3.60
C LYS A 64 -17.01 5.98 -2.15
N PRO A 65 -16.50 5.07 -1.29
CA PRO A 65 -16.15 5.42 0.09
C PRO A 65 -15.10 6.55 0.20
N TYR A 66 -14.31 6.77 -0.85
CA TYR A 66 -13.23 7.76 -0.87
C TYR A 66 -13.65 9.11 -1.45
N LEU A 67 -14.75 9.16 -2.19
CA LEU A 67 -15.23 10.38 -2.87
C LEU A 67 -15.64 11.50 -1.91
N HIS A 68 -15.82 11.20 -0.63
CA HIS A 68 -16.17 12.19 0.40
C HIS A 68 -15.00 13.09 0.79
N GLY A 69 -13.75 12.69 0.56
CA GLY A 69 -12.56 13.48 0.86
C GLY A 69 -12.28 14.59 -0.16
N SER A 70 -11.69 15.69 0.28
CA SER A 70 -11.28 16.79 -0.60
C SER A 70 -10.24 16.36 -1.64
N ALA A 71 -9.39 15.38 -1.34
CA ALA A 71 -8.38 14.86 -2.28
C ALA A 71 -9.00 14.18 -3.52
N PHE A 72 -10.18 13.60 -3.40
CA PHE A 72 -10.83 12.78 -4.45
C PHE A 72 -12.08 13.42 -5.05
N HIS A 73 -12.32 14.72 -4.78
CA HIS A 73 -13.54 15.39 -5.23
C HIS A 73 -13.71 15.39 -6.76
N GLU A 74 -12.61 15.47 -7.51
CA GLU A 74 -12.61 15.43 -8.99
C GLU A 74 -13.11 14.11 -9.56
N LEU A 75 -12.90 13.01 -8.83
CA LEU A 75 -13.37 11.68 -9.23
C LEU A 75 -14.89 11.56 -9.26
N ARG A 76 -15.63 12.54 -8.72
CA ARG A 76 -17.09 12.61 -8.86
C ARG A 76 -17.52 12.92 -10.29
N ASN A 77 -16.66 13.52 -11.11
CA ASN A 77 -16.91 13.64 -12.54
C ASN A 77 -16.65 12.29 -13.21
N GLU A 78 -17.70 11.63 -13.68
CA GLU A 78 -17.60 10.29 -14.30
C GLU A 78 -16.67 10.26 -15.52
N SER A 79 -16.67 11.30 -16.35
CA SER A 79 -15.80 11.35 -17.53
C SER A 79 -14.33 11.42 -17.11
N TYR A 80 -14.04 12.16 -16.05
CA TYR A 80 -12.70 12.21 -15.45
C TYR A 80 -12.33 10.88 -14.79
N PHE A 81 -13.24 10.29 -14.01
CA PHE A 81 -13.04 8.99 -13.35
C PHE A 81 -12.64 7.89 -14.36
N ARG A 82 -13.25 7.89 -15.55
CA ARG A 82 -12.95 6.89 -16.59
C ARG A 82 -11.55 7.03 -17.22
N THR A 83 -10.78 8.06 -16.88
CA THR A 83 -9.40 8.23 -17.35
C THR A 83 -8.37 7.46 -16.51
N VAL A 84 -8.82 6.68 -15.52
CA VAL A 84 -7.96 5.87 -14.65
C VAL A 84 -7.03 4.96 -15.46
N ARG A 85 -5.79 4.82 -14.97
CA ARG A 85 -4.77 3.95 -15.57
C ARG A 85 -3.89 3.33 -14.50
N PRO A 86 -3.35 2.11 -14.71
CA PRO A 86 -2.27 1.58 -13.89
C PRO A 86 -1.04 2.51 -13.92
N ILE A 87 -0.40 2.66 -12.77
CA ILE A 87 0.87 3.38 -12.64
C ILE A 87 2.00 2.51 -13.22
N ARG A 88 3.04 3.13 -13.77
CA ARG A 88 4.22 2.42 -14.27
C ARG A 88 4.81 1.51 -13.18
N GLY A 89 5.02 0.24 -13.53
CA GLY A 89 5.48 -0.77 -12.57
C GLY A 89 4.37 -1.40 -11.73
N GLY A 90 3.10 -1.05 -11.96
CA GLY A 90 1.92 -1.65 -11.33
C GLY A 90 1.79 -1.35 -9.85
N VAL A 91 2.47 -0.32 -9.33
CA VAL A 91 2.43 0.06 -7.90
C VAL A 91 1.07 0.60 -7.45
N GLY A 92 0.13 0.80 -8.37
CA GLY A 92 -1.20 1.33 -8.09
C GLY A 92 -1.92 1.76 -9.36
N ILE A 93 -2.98 2.56 -9.19
CA ILE A 93 -3.73 3.23 -10.26
C ILE A 93 -3.73 4.74 -10.01
N ALA A 94 -3.82 5.53 -11.07
CA ALA A 94 -3.84 6.98 -10.98
C ALA A 94 -4.72 7.65 -12.04
N TRP A 95 -5.08 8.90 -11.75
CA TRP A 95 -5.77 9.82 -12.65
C TRP A 95 -4.84 10.95 -13.15
N PRO A 96 -5.23 11.72 -14.19
CA PRO A 96 -4.38 12.76 -14.77
C PRO A 96 -3.94 13.86 -13.81
N HIS A 97 -4.70 14.15 -12.74
CA HIS A 97 -4.36 15.19 -11.74
C HIS A 97 -3.79 14.59 -10.45
N GLU A 98 -3.08 13.47 -10.60
CA GLU A 98 -2.23 12.87 -9.56
C GLU A 98 -2.97 12.23 -8.38
N GLN A 99 -4.31 12.16 -8.37
CA GLN A 99 -5.00 11.27 -7.46
C GLN A 99 -4.62 9.81 -7.78
N ASP A 100 -4.36 9.03 -6.74
CA ASP A 100 -3.93 7.64 -6.88
C ASP A 100 -4.43 6.74 -5.73
N PHE A 101 -4.37 5.44 -6.00
CA PHE A 101 -4.49 4.40 -4.98
C PHE A 101 -3.35 3.39 -5.16
N GLY A 102 -2.65 3.08 -4.07
CA GLY A 102 -1.63 2.04 -4.03
C GLY A 102 -2.21 0.63 -4.23
N ALA A 103 -1.42 -0.26 -4.85
CA ALA A 103 -1.82 -1.64 -5.12
C ALA A 103 -2.20 -2.41 -3.85
N ASP A 104 -1.50 -2.17 -2.75
CA ASP A 104 -1.76 -2.75 -1.43
C ASP A 104 -3.18 -2.42 -0.94
N ARG A 105 -3.58 -1.15 -1.03
CA ARG A 105 -4.91 -0.68 -0.62
C ARG A 105 -6.00 -1.33 -1.46
N ILE A 106 -5.80 -1.37 -2.77
CA ILE A 106 -6.75 -1.92 -3.75
C ILE A 106 -6.96 -3.42 -3.49
N ILE A 107 -5.86 -4.17 -3.40
CA ILE A 107 -5.89 -5.63 -3.20
C ILE A 107 -6.53 -5.98 -1.86
N TRP A 108 -6.19 -5.24 -0.81
CA TRP A 108 -6.80 -5.45 0.50
C TRP A 108 -8.32 -5.27 0.43
N ASP A 109 -8.82 -4.22 -0.23
CA ASP A 109 -10.27 -3.96 -0.33
C ASP A 109 -10.99 -5.05 -1.13
N ILE A 110 -10.37 -5.57 -2.19
CA ILE A 110 -10.92 -6.68 -2.98
C ILE A 110 -11.04 -7.95 -2.14
N GLN A 111 -10.06 -8.23 -1.28
CA GLN A 111 -10.03 -9.41 -0.42
C GLN A 111 -10.89 -9.26 0.85
N HIS A 112 -11.18 -8.02 1.26
CA HIS A 112 -11.95 -7.69 2.45
C HIS A 112 -13.15 -6.79 2.09
N PRO A 113 -14.08 -7.29 1.25
CA PRO A 113 -15.24 -6.51 0.84
C PRO A 113 -16.04 -6.12 2.08
N LYS A 114 -16.36 -4.83 2.20
CA LYS A 114 -17.25 -4.38 3.28
C LYS A 114 -18.61 -5.04 3.10
N PRO A 115 -19.23 -5.55 4.18
CA PRO A 115 -20.58 -6.07 4.09
C PRO A 115 -21.50 -4.94 3.62
N MET A 116 -22.19 -5.15 2.50
CA MET A 116 -23.22 -4.25 2.03
C MET A 116 -24.36 -4.27 3.04
N ILE A 117 -24.43 -3.27 3.92
CA ILE A 117 -25.64 -3.04 4.70
C ILE A 117 -26.64 -2.41 3.73
N GLU A 118 -27.40 -3.25 3.04
CA GLU A 118 -28.66 -2.83 2.42
C GLU A 118 -29.55 -2.33 3.56
N LYS A 119 -29.71 -1.01 3.65
CA LYS A 119 -30.77 -0.46 4.49
C LYS A 119 -32.10 -0.83 3.82
N ALA A 120 -32.75 -1.85 4.38
CA ALA A 120 -34.16 -2.15 4.16
C ALA A 120 -35.06 -0.99 4.57
#